data_AF-A0A4Y2GCQ3-F1
#
_entry.id   AF-A0A4Y2GCQ3-F1
#
_cell.length_a   1.000
_cell.length_b   1.000
_cell.length_c   1.000
_cell.angle_alpha   90.00
_cell.angle_beta   90.00
_cell.angle_gamma   90.00
#
_symmetry.space_group_name_H-M   'P 1'
#
loop_
_entity.id
_entity.type
_entity.pdbx_description
1 polymer ?
#
loop_
_entity_poly.entity_id
_entity_poly.type
_entity_poly.pdbx_seq_one_letter_code
_entity_poly.pdbx_strand_id
1 'polypeptide(L)'
;MTKREREEEKTSKEAARENDYSSAKKTVISDNIGSVETYYQLKTADSKVVLQWCMDQGLIASGYQCPKCKQPMVLAPRADNCDKFNWVCRVKGQNPHYVKRSVRTGSWFEGSHLPMPTILLFLIYWCLEIKTKFILEQLDIAANTAADWSSFCREVCLDILICQSDKIGGPGVVVEIYESKFGERKFHQIKRGVGKWIFAGVERGTTNCFFAVVENRTSEVLLSVIEKHILPGTTIISDCWKSYDCLSHEGFGHLTVNLGLHFVDPSTGAHANSIESMWSDIKRNLQGTNHVQGQFDSYLAAYMWRRKNSSVESRMRSLIEIIKDGYPLRTKDTLSSSRKTNGKQSKCSTNAKQGALSLPRKKNGKLLKCSTYIKKEAPSPSREEHS
;
A
#
# COMPACT_ATOMS: atom_id res chain seq x y z
N MET A 1 -26.58 -11.07 59.37
CA MET A 1 -26.92 -11.07 57.93
C MET A 1 -27.55 -12.40 57.57
N THR A 2 -28.76 -12.35 57.03
CA THR A 2 -29.47 -13.52 56.53
C THR A 2 -28.76 -14.07 55.27
N LYS A 3 -28.98 -15.35 54.94
CA LYS A 3 -28.36 -15.98 53.75
C LYS A 3 -28.66 -15.21 52.45
N ARG A 4 -29.85 -14.60 52.39
CA ARG A 4 -30.34 -13.78 51.28
C ARG A 4 -29.57 -12.47 51.12
N GLU A 5 -29.28 -11.78 52.23
CA GLU A 5 -28.47 -10.55 52.22
C GLU A 5 -27.02 -10.79 51.76
N ARG A 6 -26.45 -11.98 52.05
CA ARG A 6 -25.10 -12.35 51.56
C ARG A 6 -25.07 -12.62 50.06
N GLU A 7 -26.14 -13.20 49.51
CA GLU A 7 -26.25 -13.46 48.07
C GLU A 7 -26.50 -12.18 47.27
N GLU A 8 -27.32 -11.26 47.80
CA GLU A 8 -27.55 -9.93 47.22
C GLU A 8 -26.30 -9.03 47.26
N GLU A 9 -25.54 -9.05 48.36
CA GLU A 9 -24.28 -8.30 48.44
C GLU A 9 -23.21 -8.89 47.49
N LYS A 10 -23.20 -10.21 47.29
CA LYS A 10 -22.27 -10.88 46.36
C LYS A 10 -22.60 -10.58 44.90
N THR A 11 -23.89 -10.64 44.53
CA THR A 11 -24.35 -10.27 43.18
C THR A 11 -24.18 -8.79 42.89
N SER A 12 -24.38 -7.91 43.89
CA SER A 12 -24.11 -6.47 43.74
C SER A 12 -22.61 -6.17 43.57
N LYS A 13 -21.73 -6.89 44.28
CA LYS A 13 -20.26 -6.77 44.12
C LYS A 13 -19.76 -7.37 42.81
N GLU A 14 -20.36 -8.46 42.31
CA GLU A 14 -20.06 -9.04 40.99
C GLU A 14 -20.54 -8.13 39.86
N ALA A 15 -21.76 -7.56 39.95
CA ALA A 15 -22.26 -6.57 39.01
C ALA A 15 -21.45 -5.27 39.02
N ALA A 16 -20.97 -4.83 40.19
CA ALA A 16 -20.05 -3.70 40.31
C ALA A 16 -18.68 -4.01 39.67
N ARG A 17 -18.14 -5.22 39.86
CA ARG A 17 -16.89 -5.67 39.21
C ARG A 17 -17.03 -5.82 37.70
N GLU A 18 -18.16 -6.31 37.19
CA GLU A 18 -18.43 -6.40 35.76
C GLU A 18 -18.62 -5.01 35.13
N ASN A 19 -19.26 -4.07 35.83
CA ASN A 19 -19.35 -2.68 35.40
C ASN A 19 -17.98 -1.96 35.43
N ASP A 20 -17.13 -2.21 36.42
CA ASP A 20 -15.78 -1.62 36.47
C ASP A 20 -14.84 -2.23 35.40
N TYR A 21 -14.93 -3.55 35.16
CA TYR A 21 -14.17 -4.25 34.12
C TYR A 21 -14.64 -3.86 32.69
N SER A 22 -15.93 -3.54 32.52
CA SER A 22 -16.52 -3.05 31.25
C SER A 22 -16.26 -1.55 31.03
N SER A 23 -16.23 -0.74 32.08
CA SER A 23 -15.97 0.70 32.04
C SER A 23 -14.50 1.02 31.70
N ALA A 24 -13.55 0.25 32.24
CA ALA A 24 -12.12 0.47 32.02
C ALA A 24 -11.64 0.14 30.58
N LYS A 25 -12.33 -0.74 29.84
CA LYS A 25 -11.97 -1.07 28.44
C LYS A 25 -12.47 -0.08 27.39
N LYS A 26 -13.30 0.90 27.76
CA LYS A 26 -13.80 1.93 26.81
C LYS A 26 -12.82 3.06 26.53
N THR A 27 -11.73 3.17 27.29
CA THR A 27 -10.87 4.37 27.30
C THR A 27 -9.54 4.21 26.58
N VAL A 28 -9.14 3.01 26.17
CA VAL A 28 -7.85 2.77 25.50
C VAL A 28 -8.03 1.78 24.36
N ILE A 29 -7.48 2.12 23.19
CA ILE A 29 -7.38 1.21 22.05
C ILE A 29 -6.00 0.53 22.10
N SER A 30 -5.97 -0.79 21.98
CA SER A 30 -4.74 -1.58 21.99
C SER A 30 -3.85 -1.25 20.80
N ASP A 31 -2.54 -1.17 21.03
CA ASP A 31 -1.52 -0.99 20.00
C ASP A 31 -1.37 -2.21 19.08
N ASN A 32 -1.89 -3.38 19.48
CA ASN A 32 -1.93 -4.56 18.61
C ASN A 32 -3.09 -4.44 17.59
N ILE A 33 -2.88 -3.57 16.61
CA ILE A 33 -3.87 -3.31 15.58
C ILE A 33 -4.07 -4.52 14.65
N GLY A 34 -5.34 -4.87 14.45
CA GLY A 34 -5.74 -6.09 13.74
C GLY A 34 -6.11 -7.25 14.66
N SER A 35 -5.93 -7.11 15.98
CA SER A 35 -6.50 -8.02 16.96
C SER A 35 -8.03 -7.92 17.01
N VAL A 36 -8.67 -9.01 17.45
CA VAL A 36 -10.12 -9.04 17.70
C VAL A 36 -10.52 -7.99 18.75
N GLU A 37 -9.66 -7.75 19.74
CA GLU A 37 -9.87 -6.73 20.78
C GLU A 37 -9.92 -5.32 20.18
N THR A 38 -8.92 -4.94 19.37
CA THR A 38 -8.88 -3.62 18.72
C THR A 38 -10.11 -3.39 17.83
N TYR A 39 -10.62 -4.43 17.16
CA TYR A 39 -11.85 -4.34 16.39
C TYR A 39 -13.06 -3.96 17.24
N TYR A 40 -13.27 -4.61 18.39
CA TYR A 40 -14.39 -4.29 19.29
C TYR A 40 -14.22 -2.92 19.96
N GLN A 41 -12.99 -2.56 20.32
CA GLN A 41 -12.67 -1.24 20.86
C GLN A 41 -13.01 -0.14 19.85
N LEU A 42 -12.60 -0.26 18.59
CA LEU A 42 -12.91 0.73 17.55
C LEU A 42 -14.41 0.89 17.28
N LYS A 43 -15.22 -0.17 17.46
CA LYS A 43 -16.68 -0.10 17.31
C LYS A 43 -17.37 0.69 18.42
N THR A 44 -16.77 0.79 19.60
CA THR A 44 -17.45 1.29 20.82
C THR A 44 -16.76 2.49 21.46
N ALA A 45 -15.51 2.78 21.09
CA ALA A 45 -14.71 3.85 21.65
C ALA A 45 -15.26 5.24 21.30
N ASP A 46 -15.17 6.15 22.27
CA ASP A 46 -15.50 7.55 22.06
C ASP A 46 -14.59 8.20 21.02
N SER A 47 -15.11 9.19 20.28
CA SER A 47 -14.34 9.88 19.24
C SER A 47 -13.03 10.47 19.75
N LYS A 48 -12.98 10.90 21.02
CA LYS A 48 -11.77 11.44 21.65
C LYS A 48 -10.69 10.37 21.85
N VAL A 49 -11.09 9.15 22.22
CA VAL A 49 -10.18 8.00 22.41
C VAL A 49 -9.57 7.59 21.09
N VAL A 50 -10.40 7.45 20.05
CA VAL A 50 -9.92 7.10 18.70
C VAL A 50 -8.99 8.18 18.16
N LEU A 51 -9.34 9.45 18.37
CA LEU A 51 -8.52 10.57 17.95
C LEU A 51 -7.15 10.57 18.63
N GLN A 52 -7.12 10.36 19.95
CA GLN A 52 -5.86 10.28 20.71
C GLN A 52 -5.00 9.12 20.21
N TRP A 53 -5.60 7.94 20.04
CA TRP A 53 -4.89 6.78 19.50
C TRP A 53 -4.32 7.07 18.09
N CYS A 54 -5.08 7.72 17.19
CA CYS A 54 -4.56 8.12 15.88
C CYS A 54 -3.37 9.08 15.97
N MET A 55 -3.32 9.96 16.99
CA MET A 55 -2.17 10.84 17.24
C MET A 55 -0.96 10.05 17.73
N ASP A 56 -1.18 9.12 18.66
CA ASP A 56 -0.13 8.29 19.27
C ASP A 56 0.51 7.36 18.23
N GLN A 57 -0.29 6.83 17.29
CA GLN A 57 0.20 6.04 16.16
C GLN A 57 0.86 6.87 15.04
N GLY A 58 0.85 8.20 15.15
CA GLY A 58 1.39 9.08 14.12
C GLY A 58 0.60 9.07 12.81
N LEU A 59 -0.69 8.70 12.85
CA LEU A 59 -1.58 8.75 11.69
C LEU A 59 -2.18 10.14 11.47
N ILE A 60 -2.22 10.97 12.52
CA ILE A 60 -2.59 12.39 12.46
C ILE A 60 -1.69 13.22 13.36
N ALA A 61 -1.57 14.52 13.10
CA ALA A 61 -0.76 15.41 13.92
C ALA A 61 -1.33 15.58 15.33
N SER A 62 -0.47 15.45 16.34
CA SER A 62 -0.78 15.68 17.76
C SER A 62 -0.90 17.16 18.15
N GLY A 63 -0.64 18.07 17.22
CA GLY A 63 -0.75 19.50 17.44
C GLY A 63 -0.42 20.33 16.20
N TYR A 64 -0.85 21.59 16.23
CA TYR A 64 -0.53 22.55 15.18
C TYR A 64 -0.10 23.89 15.75
N GLN A 65 0.76 24.58 15.01
CA GLN A 65 1.08 25.97 15.27
C GLN A 65 0.11 26.89 14.52
N CYS A 66 -0.46 27.88 15.21
CA CYS A 66 -1.32 28.87 14.57
C CYS A 66 -0.52 29.67 13.53
N PRO A 67 -0.98 29.79 12.28
CA PRO A 67 -0.25 30.53 11.24
C PRO A 67 -0.15 32.03 11.54
N LYS A 68 -1.08 32.59 12.34
CA LYS A 68 -1.14 34.03 12.66
C LYS A 68 -0.28 34.42 13.87
N CYS A 69 -0.50 33.82 15.04
CA CYS A 69 0.23 34.19 16.27
C CYS A 69 1.38 33.26 16.62
N LYS A 70 1.60 32.19 15.84
CA LYS A 70 2.65 31.19 16.08
C LYS A 70 2.53 30.43 17.42
N GLN A 71 1.43 30.58 18.14
CA GLN A 71 1.15 29.82 19.35
C GLN A 71 0.55 28.44 19.01
N PRO A 72 0.73 27.42 19.88
CA PRO A 72 0.05 26.14 19.75
C PRO A 72 -1.47 26.31 19.67
N MET A 73 -2.11 25.57 18.76
CA MET A 73 -3.57 25.49 18.68
C MET A 73 -4.09 24.53 19.76
N VAL A 74 -5.31 24.77 20.24
CA VAL A 74 -5.99 23.92 21.22
C VAL A 74 -6.99 23.01 20.52
N LEU A 75 -7.07 21.75 20.93
CA LEU A 75 -8.09 20.84 20.45
C LEU A 75 -9.45 21.18 21.09
N ALA A 76 -10.44 21.53 20.27
CA ALA A 76 -11.76 21.96 20.73
C ALA A 76 -12.87 21.06 20.17
N PRO A 77 -13.93 20.77 20.96
CA PRO A 77 -15.10 20.04 20.47
C PRO A 77 -15.79 20.76 19.31
N ARG A 78 -16.30 19.97 18.36
CA ARG A 78 -17.02 20.42 17.18
C ARG A 78 -18.05 19.36 16.76
N ALA A 79 -19.30 19.49 17.24
CA ALA A 79 -20.34 18.47 17.09
C ALA A 79 -20.75 18.19 15.63
N ASP A 80 -20.65 19.19 14.74
CA ASP A 80 -21.00 19.11 13.32
C ASP A 80 -19.94 18.37 12.47
N ASN A 81 -18.77 18.07 13.02
CA ASN A 81 -17.75 17.26 12.34
C ASN A 81 -17.96 15.75 12.59
N CYS A 82 -17.50 14.89 11.68
CA CYS A 82 -17.57 13.44 11.84
C CYS A 82 -16.71 12.95 13.02
N ASP A 83 -15.54 13.56 13.25
CA ASP A 83 -14.64 13.19 14.38
C ASP A 83 -14.86 14.00 15.65
N LYS A 84 -15.86 14.89 15.68
CA LYS A 84 -16.24 15.68 16.87
C LYS A 84 -15.20 16.66 17.42
N PHE A 85 -14.05 16.84 16.78
CA PHE A 85 -12.99 17.76 17.21
C PHE A 85 -12.38 18.56 16.05
N ASN A 86 -11.78 19.71 16.39
CA ASN A 86 -10.96 20.54 15.51
C ASN A 86 -9.85 21.25 16.29
N TRP A 87 -8.77 21.59 15.61
CA TRP A 87 -7.75 22.48 16.15
C TRP A 87 -8.20 23.94 16.03
N VAL A 88 -8.12 24.68 17.13
CA VAL A 88 -8.58 26.06 17.23
C VAL A 88 -7.53 26.95 17.86
N CYS A 89 -7.28 28.11 17.25
CA CYS A 89 -6.63 29.24 17.91
C CYS A 89 -7.59 30.42 17.91
N ARG A 90 -7.98 30.89 19.10
CA ARG A 90 -8.88 32.03 19.27
C ARG A 90 -8.22 33.03 20.20
N VAL A 91 -7.81 34.17 19.64
CA VAL A 91 -7.24 35.29 20.37
C VAL A 91 -8.21 36.47 20.28
N LYS A 92 -8.56 37.03 21.44
CA LYS A 92 -9.34 38.26 21.59
C LYS A 92 -8.38 39.41 21.98
N GLY A 93 -8.75 40.65 21.74
CA GLY A 93 -7.91 41.82 22.06
C GLY A 93 -6.98 42.19 20.91
N GLN A 94 -5.71 42.51 21.20
CA GLN A 94 -4.76 42.98 20.18
C GLN A 94 -4.41 41.86 19.18
N ASN A 95 -4.47 42.16 17.89
CA ASN A 95 -4.35 41.20 16.77
C ASN A 95 -5.34 40.02 16.86
N PRO A 96 -6.65 40.32 16.93
CA PRO A 96 -7.67 39.29 17.15
C PRO A 96 -7.74 38.35 15.95
N HIS A 97 -7.87 37.05 16.24
CA HIS A 97 -8.07 36.07 15.19
C HIS A 97 -8.76 34.81 15.71
N TYR A 98 -9.42 34.15 14.78
CA TYR A 98 -10.02 32.84 14.97
C TYR A 98 -9.61 31.94 13.81
N VAL A 99 -8.66 31.05 14.06
CA VAL A 99 -8.18 30.07 13.08
C VAL A 99 -8.69 28.70 13.49
N LYS A 100 -9.31 27.98 12.54
CA LYS A 100 -9.73 26.59 12.68
C LYS A 100 -8.91 25.72 11.73
N ARG A 101 -8.57 24.52 12.14
CA ARG A 101 -7.92 23.51 11.30
C ARG A 101 -8.52 22.14 11.60
N SER A 102 -8.68 21.32 10.56
CA SER A 102 -9.16 19.95 10.71
C SER A 102 -8.10 19.13 11.45
N VAL A 103 -8.54 18.19 12.28
CA VAL A 103 -7.65 17.18 12.86
C VAL A 103 -6.98 16.30 11.80
N ARG A 104 -7.58 16.23 10.60
CA ARG A 104 -7.11 15.43 9.45
C ARG A 104 -6.15 16.16 8.50
N THR A 105 -5.90 17.45 8.72
CA THR A 105 -5.10 18.24 7.76
C THR A 105 -3.72 17.60 7.55
N GLY A 106 -3.30 17.42 6.30
CA GLY A 106 -1.98 16.87 5.98
C GLY A 106 -1.79 15.39 6.33
N SER A 107 -2.85 14.66 6.69
CA SER A 107 -2.79 13.21 6.92
C SER A 107 -3.48 12.42 5.82
N TRP A 108 -3.34 11.09 5.86
CA TRP A 108 -4.02 10.18 4.94
C TRP A 108 -5.55 10.23 5.03
N PHE A 109 -6.09 10.74 6.15
CA PHE A 109 -7.52 10.91 6.34
C PHE A 109 -8.09 12.20 5.71
N GLU A 110 -7.23 13.11 5.21
CA GLU A 110 -7.64 14.42 4.71
C GLU A 110 -8.68 14.31 3.58
N GLY A 111 -9.74 15.11 3.65
CA GLY A 111 -10.79 15.17 2.64
C GLY A 111 -11.84 14.05 2.72
N SER A 112 -11.66 13.05 3.58
CA SER A 112 -12.70 12.03 3.79
C SER A 112 -13.82 12.53 4.72
N HIS A 113 -15.05 12.13 4.38
CA HIS A 113 -16.24 12.34 5.21
C HIS A 113 -16.57 11.16 6.12
N LEU A 114 -15.89 10.02 5.98
CA LEU A 114 -16.07 8.88 6.89
C LEU A 114 -15.42 9.17 8.24
N PRO A 115 -16.06 8.83 9.38
CA PRO A 115 -15.43 8.87 10.69
C PRO A 115 -14.13 8.05 10.73
N MET A 116 -13.11 8.50 11.46
CA MET A 116 -11.86 7.75 11.60
C MET A 116 -12.06 6.30 12.06
N PRO A 117 -12.95 5.98 13.04
CA PRO A 117 -13.21 4.59 13.42
C PRO A 117 -13.68 3.73 12.24
N THR A 118 -14.58 4.26 11.40
CA THR A 118 -15.10 3.57 10.21
C THR A 118 -13.98 3.26 9.22
N ILE A 119 -13.05 4.19 9.01
CA ILE A 119 -11.91 4.01 8.12
C ILE A 119 -10.96 2.94 8.70
N LEU A 120 -10.65 2.99 9.99
CA LEU A 120 -9.79 2.00 10.64
C LEU A 120 -10.40 0.59 10.60
N LEU A 121 -11.71 0.47 10.82
CA LEU A 121 -12.43 -0.80 10.66
C LEU A 121 -12.39 -1.30 9.21
N PHE A 122 -12.52 -0.39 8.24
CA PHE A 122 -12.36 -0.74 6.82
C PHE A 122 -10.98 -1.33 6.55
N LEU A 123 -9.91 -0.72 7.08
CA LEU A 123 -8.54 -1.24 6.95
C LEU A 123 -8.41 -2.65 7.51
N ILE A 124 -8.99 -2.92 8.69
CA ILE A 124 -8.99 -4.24 9.32
C ILE A 124 -9.65 -5.27 8.39
N TYR A 125 -10.87 -4.97 7.89
CA TYR A 125 -11.56 -5.86 6.96
C TYR A 125 -10.82 -6.06 5.65
N TRP A 126 -10.18 -5.01 5.14
CA TRP A 126 -9.36 -5.08 3.95
C TRP A 126 -8.11 -5.95 4.17
N CYS A 127 -7.47 -5.87 5.34
CA CYS A 127 -6.35 -6.74 5.72
C CYS A 127 -6.78 -8.19 5.91
N LEU A 128 -8.00 -8.43 6.38
CA LEU A 128 -8.64 -9.75 6.52
C LEU A 128 -9.11 -10.35 5.18
N GLU A 129 -9.04 -9.61 4.07
CA GLU A 129 -9.53 -10.05 2.75
C GLU A 129 -11.04 -10.36 2.74
N ILE A 130 -11.80 -9.63 3.57
CA ILE A 130 -13.25 -9.77 3.63
C ILE A 130 -13.88 -9.28 2.33
N LYS A 131 -14.88 -10.01 1.83
CA LYS A 131 -15.61 -9.66 0.60
C LYS A 131 -16.24 -8.27 0.74
N THR A 132 -16.08 -7.43 -0.28
CA THR A 132 -16.58 -6.04 -0.28
C THR A 132 -18.04 -5.93 0.13
N LYS A 133 -18.93 -6.83 -0.35
CA LYS A 133 -20.35 -6.84 0.02
C LYS A 133 -20.57 -6.83 1.54
N PHE A 134 -19.82 -7.66 2.27
CA PHE A 134 -19.90 -7.72 3.73
C PHE A 134 -19.39 -6.42 4.36
N ILE A 135 -18.31 -5.83 3.83
CA ILE A 135 -17.77 -4.55 4.32
C ILE A 135 -18.81 -3.43 4.16
N LEU A 136 -19.51 -3.38 3.02
CA LEU A 136 -20.58 -2.38 2.78
C LEU A 136 -21.69 -2.50 3.82
N GLU A 137 -22.17 -3.73 4.07
CA GLU A 137 -23.23 -4.01 5.02
C GLU A 137 -22.79 -3.72 6.48
N GLN A 138 -21.56 -4.06 6.85
CA GLN A 138 -21.08 -3.88 8.23
C GLN A 138 -20.72 -2.44 8.59
N LEU A 139 -20.26 -1.65 7.62
CA LEU A 139 -19.82 -0.27 7.85
C LEU A 139 -20.84 0.78 7.40
N ASP A 140 -21.94 0.36 6.77
CA ASP A 140 -22.96 1.22 6.19
C ASP A 140 -22.33 2.30 5.28
N ILE A 141 -21.50 1.85 4.33
CA ILE A 141 -20.82 2.71 3.37
C ILE A 141 -21.26 2.41 1.94
N ALA A 142 -21.24 3.45 1.10
CA ALA A 142 -21.56 3.31 -0.32
C ALA A 142 -20.48 2.51 -1.08
N ALA A 143 -20.90 1.80 -2.13
CA ALA A 143 -20.02 0.94 -2.92
C ALA A 143 -18.84 1.69 -3.57
N ASN A 144 -19.08 2.90 -4.07
CA ASN A 144 -18.04 3.77 -4.61
C ASN A 144 -17.02 4.17 -3.53
N THR A 145 -17.49 4.53 -2.33
CA THR A 145 -16.62 4.86 -1.19
C THR A 145 -15.73 3.67 -0.82
N ALA A 146 -16.26 2.45 -0.76
CA ALA A 146 -15.46 1.25 -0.51
C ALA A 146 -14.45 0.95 -1.63
N ALA A 147 -14.82 1.22 -2.88
CA ALA A 147 -13.91 1.09 -4.02
C ALA A 147 -12.75 2.09 -3.93
N ASP A 148 -13.02 3.35 -3.57
CA ASP A 148 -12.03 4.40 -3.36
C ASP A 148 -11.08 4.02 -2.22
N TRP A 149 -11.60 3.61 -1.05
CA TRP A 149 -10.77 3.18 0.08
C TRP A 149 -9.93 1.95 -0.23
N SER A 150 -10.48 0.99 -0.96
CA SER A 150 -9.69 -0.15 -1.47
C SER A 150 -8.58 0.34 -2.40
N SER A 151 -8.83 1.35 -3.23
CA SER A 151 -7.82 1.96 -4.10
C SER A 151 -6.73 2.67 -3.30
N PHE A 152 -7.09 3.43 -2.26
CA PHE A 152 -6.12 4.09 -1.39
C PHE A 152 -5.23 3.08 -0.68
N CYS A 153 -5.79 1.96 -0.20
CA CYS A 153 -5.01 0.86 0.39
C CYS A 153 -4.02 0.24 -0.62
N ARG A 154 -4.46 0.03 -1.87
CA ARG A 154 -3.57 -0.48 -2.94
C ARG A 154 -2.49 0.52 -3.33
N GLU A 155 -2.82 1.81 -3.35
CA GLU A 155 -1.90 2.89 -3.71
C GLU A 155 -0.74 2.96 -2.71
N VAL A 156 -1.02 2.91 -1.40
CA VAL A 156 0.06 2.87 -0.40
C VAL A 156 0.89 1.58 -0.55
N CYS A 157 0.29 0.43 -0.86
CA CYS A 157 1.05 -0.80 -1.13
C CYS A 157 1.99 -0.69 -2.35
N LEU A 158 1.70 0.18 -3.32
CA LEU A 158 2.56 0.42 -4.48
C LEU A 158 3.92 0.99 -4.08
N ASP A 159 3.99 1.70 -2.95
CA ASP A 159 5.25 2.18 -2.40
C ASP A 159 6.19 1.01 -2.04
N ILE A 160 5.69 -0.21 -1.77
CA ILE A 160 6.54 -1.40 -1.58
C ILE A 160 7.24 -1.80 -2.88
N LEU A 161 6.50 -1.80 -3.99
CA LEU A 161 7.06 -2.09 -5.31
C LEU A 161 8.13 -1.06 -5.70
N ILE A 162 7.97 0.21 -5.28
CA ILE A 162 8.89 1.29 -5.60
C ILE A 162 10.09 1.33 -4.63
N CYS A 163 9.86 1.17 -3.33
CA CYS A 163 10.81 1.51 -2.27
C CYS A 163 11.39 0.30 -1.51
N GLN A 164 10.81 -0.89 -1.62
CA GLN A 164 11.11 -2.04 -0.72
C GLN A 164 11.23 -3.39 -1.44
N SER A 165 11.51 -3.39 -2.74
CA SER A 165 11.78 -4.61 -3.50
C SER A 165 13.28 -4.92 -3.49
N ASP A 166 13.75 -5.64 -2.46
CA ASP A 166 15.07 -6.27 -2.49
C ASP A 166 15.13 -7.37 -3.55
N LYS A 167 16.35 -7.71 -3.98
CA LYS A 167 16.56 -8.89 -4.82
C LYS A 167 16.25 -10.17 -4.01
N ILE A 168 15.73 -11.17 -4.69
CA ILE A 168 15.44 -12.49 -4.13
C ILE A 168 16.50 -13.52 -4.57
N GLY A 169 16.54 -14.68 -3.95
CA GLY A 169 17.46 -15.76 -4.29
C GLY A 169 18.81 -15.68 -3.58
N GLY A 170 19.83 -16.23 -4.22
CA GLY A 170 21.21 -16.33 -3.76
C GLY A 170 21.75 -17.77 -3.88
N PRO A 171 23.04 -17.98 -3.58
CA PRO A 171 23.66 -19.31 -3.58
C PRO A 171 22.87 -20.31 -2.73
N GLY A 172 22.51 -21.45 -3.33
CA GLY A 172 21.73 -22.51 -2.67
C GLY A 172 20.22 -22.25 -2.57
N VAL A 173 19.74 -21.12 -3.10
CA VAL A 173 18.31 -20.77 -3.14
C VAL A 173 17.74 -21.06 -4.53
N VAL A 174 16.48 -21.47 -4.56
CA VAL A 174 15.75 -21.75 -5.80
C VAL A 174 14.69 -20.67 -6.04
N VAL A 175 14.66 -20.11 -7.24
CA VAL A 175 13.63 -19.16 -7.69
C VAL A 175 12.91 -19.72 -8.91
N GLU A 176 11.58 -19.81 -8.83
CA GLU A 176 10.73 -20.18 -9.97
C GLU A 176 10.34 -18.92 -10.73
N ILE A 177 10.51 -18.90 -12.05
CA ILE A 177 10.16 -17.75 -12.91
C ILE A 177 9.14 -18.13 -13.98
N TYR A 178 8.25 -17.20 -14.32
CA TYR A 178 7.21 -17.43 -15.33
C TYR A 178 6.56 -16.13 -15.82
N GLU A 179 6.26 -16.06 -17.11
CA GLU A 179 5.49 -14.98 -17.73
C GLU A 179 4.00 -15.28 -17.79
N SER A 180 3.18 -14.27 -17.51
CA SER A 180 1.76 -14.30 -17.85
C SER A 180 1.35 -13.05 -18.61
N LYS A 181 0.49 -13.25 -19.63
CA LYS A 181 -0.13 -12.16 -20.38
C LYS A 181 -1.49 -11.81 -19.77
N PHE A 182 -1.70 -10.53 -19.47
CA PHE A 182 -2.98 -9.98 -19.00
C PHE A 182 -3.52 -8.98 -20.02
N GLY A 183 -4.81 -9.07 -20.37
CA GLY A 183 -5.43 -8.19 -21.35
C GLY A 183 -6.92 -8.44 -21.55
N GLU A 184 -7.62 -7.47 -22.13
CA GLU A 184 -9.05 -7.55 -22.41
C GLU A 184 -9.36 -8.69 -23.38
N ARG A 185 -10.28 -9.60 -22.98
CA ARG A 185 -11.04 -10.36 -23.95
C ARG A 185 -12.03 -9.41 -24.60
N LYS A 186 -11.77 -8.94 -25.82
CA LYS A 186 -12.87 -8.45 -26.66
C LYS A 186 -13.74 -9.65 -27.02
N PHE A 187 -14.91 -9.74 -26.42
CA PHE A 187 -15.94 -10.68 -26.85
C PHE A 187 -16.18 -10.50 -28.37
N HIS A 188 -16.25 -11.62 -29.09
CA HIS A 188 -16.56 -11.74 -30.53
C HIS A 188 -15.48 -11.40 -31.58
N GLN A 189 -14.20 -11.15 -31.24
CA GLN A 189 -13.16 -11.05 -32.29
C GLN A 189 -11.84 -11.76 -31.94
N ILE A 190 -11.36 -12.57 -32.89
CA ILE A 190 -10.10 -13.31 -32.92
C ILE A 190 -8.92 -12.34 -33.09
N LYS A 191 -8.72 -11.40 -32.17
CA LYS A 191 -7.46 -10.65 -32.06
C LYS A 191 -6.85 -10.90 -30.68
N ARG A 192 -6.18 -12.06 -30.55
CA ARG A 192 -5.21 -12.34 -29.48
C ARG A 192 -4.06 -11.34 -29.62
N GLY A 193 -4.10 -10.20 -28.94
CA GLY A 193 -3.09 -9.16 -29.17
C GLY A 193 -2.93 -8.15 -28.05
N VAL A 194 -4.02 -7.54 -27.60
CA VAL A 194 -3.95 -6.39 -26.68
C VAL A 194 -3.83 -6.88 -25.24
N GLY A 195 -2.62 -6.79 -24.67
CA GLY A 195 -2.36 -7.15 -23.27
C GLY A 195 -0.92 -6.87 -22.86
N LYS A 196 -0.70 -6.61 -21.57
CA LYS A 196 0.62 -6.46 -20.96
C LYS A 196 1.20 -7.83 -20.62
N TRP A 197 2.48 -8.03 -20.89
CA TRP A 197 3.22 -9.14 -20.33
C TRP A 197 3.72 -8.78 -18.95
N ILE A 198 3.63 -9.73 -18.03
CA ILE A 198 4.22 -9.61 -16.71
C ILE A 198 5.10 -10.81 -16.54
N PHE A 199 6.33 -10.52 -16.17
CA PHE A 199 7.28 -11.50 -15.72
C PHE A 199 7.32 -11.48 -14.19
N ALA A 200 7.35 -12.65 -13.57
CA ALA A 200 7.38 -12.77 -12.13
C ALA A 200 8.35 -13.86 -11.70
N GLY A 201 8.83 -13.75 -10.47
CA GLY A 201 9.60 -14.78 -9.81
C GLY A 201 9.15 -15.01 -8.38
N VAL A 202 9.21 -16.26 -7.92
CA VAL A 202 8.89 -16.69 -6.56
C VAL A 202 10.07 -17.46 -5.99
N GLU A 203 10.56 -17.04 -4.83
CA GLU A 203 11.57 -17.77 -4.09
C GLU A 203 10.91 -18.95 -3.37
N ARG A 204 11.44 -20.16 -3.57
CA ARG A 204 10.87 -21.36 -2.95
C ARG A 204 11.06 -21.34 -1.44
N GLY A 205 10.03 -21.79 -0.73
CA GLY A 205 10.05 -21.90 0.73
C GLY A 205 9.89 -20.57 1.47
N THR A 206 9.73 -19.45 0.75
CA THR A 206 9.54 -18.13 1.37
C THR A 206 8.34 -17.38 0.79
N THR A 207 8.07 -16.21 1.36
CA THR A 207 7.03 -15.29 0.89
C THR A 207 7.54 -14.30 -0.17
N ASN A 208 8.84 -14.36 -0.50
CA ASN A 208 9.47 -13.42 -1.41
C ASN A 208 9.04 -13.68 -2.86
N CYS A 209 8.68 -12.61 -3.55
CA CYS A 209 8.39 -12.62 -4.98
C CYS A 209 8.64 -11.24 -5.59
N PHE A 210 8.67 -11.17 -6.93
CA PHE A 210 8.68 -9.93 -7.67
C PHE A 210 7.72 -10.00 -8.87
N PHE A 211 7.28 -8.83 -9.34
CA PHE A 211 6.60 -8.68 -10.61
C PHE A 211 7.25 -7.55 -11.41
N ALA A 212 7.36 -7.76 -12.72
CA ALA A 212 7.85 -6.77 -13.66
C ALA A 212 6.94 -6.75 -14.89
N VAL A 213 6.46 -5.57 -15.25
CA VAL A 213 5.77 -5.39 -16.54
C VAL A 213 6.83 -5.33 -17.63
N VAL A 214 6.73 -6.21 -18.62
CA VAL A 214 7.67 -6.30 -19.74
C VAL A 214 6.94 -6.04 -21.06
N GLU A 215 7.61 -5.36 -21.99
CA GLU A 215 7.03 -5.02 -23.29
C GLU A 215 7.01 -6.23 -24.24
N ASN A 216 8.04 -7.06 -24.15
CA ASN A 216 8.19 -8.30 -24.90
C ASN A 216 8.95 -9.33 -24.03
N ARG A 217 9.17 -10.53 -24.59
CA ARG A 217 9.80 -11.67 -23.91
C ARG A 217 11.09 -12.12 -24.60
N THR A 218 11.89 -11.17 -25.10
CA THR A 218 13.20 -11.53 -25.65
C THR A 218 14.17 -11.87 -24.52
N SER A 219 15.24 -12.60 -24.84
CA SER A 219 16.28 -12.97 -23.87
C SER A 219 16.84 -11.75 -23.16
N GLU A 220 17.12 -10.67 -23.90
CA GLU A 220 17.74 -9.46 -23.37
C GLU A 220 16.81 -8.77 -22.35
N VAL A 221 15.51 -8.68 -22.67
CA VAL A 221 14.54 -8.06 -21.76
C VAL A 221 14.36 -8.90 -20.51
N LEU A 222 14.15 -10.21 -20.65
CA LEU A 222 13.94 -11.09 -19.49
C LEU A 222 15.19 -11.19 -18.61
N LEU A 223 16.37 -11.33 -19.22
CA LEU A 223 17.64 -11.36 -18.50
C LEU A 223 17.86 -10.07 -17.71
N SER A 224 17.63 -8.90 -18.31
CA SER A 224 17.77 -7.62 -17.60
C SER A 224 16.87 -7.51 -16.36
N VAL A 225 15.68 -8.12 -16.41
CA VAL A 225 14.77 -8.17 -15.26
C VAL A 225 15.25 -9.20 -14.23
N ILE A 226 15.72 -10.36 -14.67
CA ILE A 226 16.31 -11.39 -13.81
C ILE A 226 17.49 -10.80 -13.04
N GLU A 227 18.46 -10.17 -13.69
CA GLU A 227 19.62 -9.57 -13.04
C GLU A 227 19.23 -8.44 -12.08
N LYS A 228 18.16 -7.71 -12.38
CA LYS A 228 17.64 -6.65 -11.50
C LYS A 228 17.00 -7.21 -10.23
N HIS A 229 16.35 -8.36 -10.30
CA HIS A 229 15.49 -8.87 -9.21
C HIS A 229 15.97 -10.16 -8.55
N ILE A 230 16.92 -10.89 -9.13
CA ILE A 230 17.43 -12.17 -8.64
C ILE A 230 18.93 -12.03 -8.38
N LEU A 231 19.39 -12.53 -7.22
CA LEU A 231 20.80 -12.54 -6.85
C LEU A 231 21.59 -13.57 -7.69
N PRO A 232 22.83 -13.28 -8.11
CA PRO A 232 23.69 -14.27 -8.77
C PRO A 232 23.90 -15.53 -7.94
N GLY A 233 24.17 -16.66 -8.61
CA GLY A 233 24.34 -17.97 -7.96
C GLY A 233 23.04 -18.66 -7.55
N THR A 234 21.88 -18.05 -7.85
CA THR A 234 20.56 -18.67 -7.67
C THR A 234 20.36 -19.81 -8.67
N THR A 235 19.68 -20.88 -8.24
CA THR A 235 19.11 -21.87 -9.16
C THR A 235 17.74 -21.41 -9.62
N ILE A 236 17.62 -21.06 -10.89
CA ILE A 236 16.37 -20.65 -11.53
C ILE A 236 15.66 -21.86 -12.12
N ILE A 237 14.36 -21.99 -11.85
CA ILE A 237 13.48 -22.94 -12.53
C ILE A 237 12.54 -22.15 -13.44
N SER A 238 12.54 -22.46 -14.73
CA SER A 238 11.64 -21.85 -15.73
C SER A 238 10.91 -22.90 -16.56
N ASP A 239 10.03 -22.46 -17.44
CA ASP A 239 9.57 -23.31 -18.54
C ASP A 239 10.71 -23.55 -19.56
N CYS A 240 10.46 -24.41 -20.55
CA CYS A 240 11.43 -24.72 -21.61
C CYS A 240 11.50 -23.62 -22.70
N TRP A 241 11.27 -22.35 -22.33
CA TRP A 241 11.31 -21.25 -23.29
C TRP A 241 12.74 -20.86 -23.64
N LYS A 242 13.05 -20.82 -24.95
CA LYS A 242 14.40 -20.60 -25.51
C LYS A 242 15.09 -19.34 -24.98
N SER A 243 14.32 -18.32 -24.57
CA SER A 243 14.92 -17.09 -24.08
C SER A 243 15.76 -17.28 -22.80
N TYR A 244 15.56 -18.39 -22.09
CA TYR A 244 16.27 -18.74 -20.86
C TYR A 244 17.56 -19.53 -21.07
N ASP A 245 17.89 -19.97 -22.30
CA ASP A 245 19.08 -20.78 -22.57
C ASP A 245 20.39 -20.07 -22.15
N CYS A 246 20.38 -18.75 -22.08
CA CYS A 246 21.52 -17.94 -21.66
C CYS A 246 21.85 -18.01 -20.16
N LEU A 247 20.90 -18.41 -19.30
CA LEU A 247 21.03 -18.24 -17.83
C LEU A 247 22.26 -18.94 -17.23
N SER A 248 22.62 -20.10 -17.77
CA SER A 248 23.80 -20.86 -17.33
C SER A 248 25.12 -20.10 -17.57
N HIS A 249 25.17 -19.22 -18.57
CA HIS A 249 26.33 -18.39 -18.87
C HIS A 249 26.36 -17.07 -18.08
N GLU A 250 25.23 -16.69 -17.47
CA GLU A 250 25.04 -15.43 -16.73
C GLU A 250 25.16 -15.61 -15.20
N GLY A 251 25.74 -16.73 -14.75
CA GLY A 251 25.99 -16.99 -13.33
C GLY A 251 24.78 -17.53 -12.56
N PHE A 252 23.78 -18.10 -13.24
CA PHE A 252 22.64 -18.78 -12.63
C PHE A 252 22.70 -20.28 -12.87
N GLY A 253 22.34 -21.07 -11.86
CA GLY A 253 21.94 -22.46 -12.09
C GLY A 253 20.61 -22.46 -12.83
N HIS A 254 20.40 -23.35 -13.80
CA HIS A 254 19.15 -23.39 -14.57
C HIS A 254 18.62 -24.80 -14.69
N LEU A 255 17.35 -24.95 -14.29
CA LEU A 255 16.56 -26.16 -14.51
C LEU A 255 15.31 -25.75 -15.30
N THR A 256 14.84 -26.64 -16.17
CA THR A 256 13.62 -26.40 -16.95
C THR A 256 12.58 -27.46 -16.64
N VAL A 257 11.31 -27.07 -16.76
CA VAL A 257 10.17 -27.97 -16.63
C VAL A 257 9.22 -27.71 -17.78
N ASN A 258 8.82 -28.77 -18.48
CA ASN A 258 7.79 -28.63 -19.51
C ASN A 258 6.41 -28.58 -18.85
N LEU A 259 5.95 -27.37 -18.53
CA LEU A 259 4.66 -27.12 -17.86
C LEU A 259 3.43 -27.57 -18.67
N GLY A 260 3.59 -27.87 -19.96
CA GLY A 260 2.51 -28.44 -20.80
C GLY A 260 2.41 -29.96 -20.76
N LEU A 261 3.47 -30.65 -20.31
CA LEU A 261 3.57 -32.12 -20.34
C LEU A 261 3.71 -32.74 -18.95
N HIS A 262 4.35 -32.03 -18.00
CA HIS A 262 4.76 -32.61 -16.73
C HIS A 262 4.51 -31.64 -15.57
N PHE A 263 3.87 -32.15 -14.51
CA PHE A 263 3.73 -31.44 -13.23
C PHE A 263 5.05 -31.42 -12.43
N VAL A 264 5.87 -32.45 -12.63
CA VAL A 264 7.22 -32.58 -12.09
C VAL A 264 8.08 -33.18 -13.19
N ASP A 265 9.23 -32.58 -13.48
CA ASP A 265 10.17 -33.12 -14.44
C ASP A 265 10.67 -34.50 -13.95
N PRO A 266 10.47 -35.59 -14.72
CA PRO A 266 10.78 -36.94 -14.26
C PRO A 266 12.28 -37.19 -14.05
N SER A 267 13.14 -36.41 -14.71
CA SER A 267 14.59 -36.63 -14.71
C SER A 267 15.32 -35.82 -13.64
N THR A 268 14.86 -34.60 -13.39
CA THR A 268 15.48 -33.65 -12.45
C THR A 268 14.67 -33.45 -11.17
N GLY A 269 13.40 -33.86 -11.16
CA GLY A 269 12.46 -33.57 -10.08
C GLY A 269 12.04 -32.10 -10.00
N ALA A 270 12.42 -31.25 -10.96
CA ALA A 270 12.07 -29.83 -10.97
C ALA A 270 10.56 -29.62 -11.20
N HIS A 271 10.00 -28.53 -10.65
CA HIS A 271 8.59 -28.14 -10.85
C HIS A 271 8.41 -26.62 -10.74
N ALA A 272 7.30 -26.06 -11.21
CA ALA A 272 7.00 -24.62 -11.08
C ALA A 272 5.72 -24.34 -10.26
N ASN A 273 5.36 -25.28 -9.38
CA ASN A 273 4.09 -25.25 -8.64
C ASN A 273 3.87 -23.96 -7.82
N SER A 274 4.93 -23.36 -7.27
CA SER A 274 4.81 -22.18 -6.41
C SER A 274 4.39 -20.96 -7.23
N ILE A 275 5.03 -20.76 -8.38
CA ILE A 275 4.70 -19.67 -9.29
C ILE A 275 3.37 -19.90 -10.02
N GLU A 276 3.05 -21.15 -10.39
CA GLU A 276 1.74 -21.48 -10.97
C GLU A 276 0.60 -21.23 -9.99
N SER A 277 0.76 -21.63 -8.72
CA SER A 277 -0.19 -21.34 -7.65
C SER A 277 -0.37 -19.83 -7.44
N MET A 278 0.73 -19.07 -7.40
CA MET A 278 0.68 -17.60 -7.33
C MET A 278 -0.12 -17.00 -8.49
N TRP A 279 0.12 -17.44 -9.73
CA TRP A 279 -0.62 -16.96 -10.89
C TRP A 279 -2.09 -17.33 -10.86
N SER A 280 -2.43 -18.54 -10.40
CA SER A 280 -3.80 -18.99 -10.21
C SER A 280 -4.54 -18.10 -9.21
N ASP A 281 -3.90 -17.79 -8.08
CA ASP A 281 -4.46 -16.92 -7.05
C ASP A 281 -4.68 -15.49 -7.54
N ILE A 282 -3.69 -14.91 -8.22
CA ILE A 282 -3.82 -13.56 -8.81
C ILE A 282 -4.96 -13.53 -9.82
N LYS A 283 -5.00 -14.49 -10.74
CA LYS A 283 -6.05 -14.54 -11.78
C LYS A 283 -7.43 -14.69 -11.14
N ARG A 284 -7.59 -15.53 -10.13
CA ARG A 284 -8.86 -15.72 -9.40
C ARG A 284 -9.32 -14.45 -8.70
N ASN A 285 -8.40 -13.74 -8.03
CA ASN A 285 -8.73 -12.50 -7.32
C ASN A 285 -8.96 -11.30 -8.27
N LEU A 286 -8.45 -11.38 -9.51
CA LEU A 286 -8.68 -10.38 -10.56
C LEU A 286 -9.86 -10.70 -11.48
N GLN A 287 -10.53 -11.85 -11.31
CA GLN A 287 -11.77 -12.15 -12.05
C GLN A 287 -12.84 -11.11 -11.69
N GLY A 288 -13.16 -10.22 -12.64
CA GLY A 288 -14.10 -9.11 -12.46
C GLY A 288 -13.45 -7.72 -12.39
N THR A 289 -12.15 -7.62 -12.10
CA THR A 289 -11.40 -6.34 -12.11
C THR A 289 -10.73 -6.04 -13.44
N ASN A 290 -10.78 -7.00 -14.38
CA ASN A 290 -10.29 -6.89 -15.78
C ASN A 290 -10.86 -5.71 -16.58
N HIS A 291 -11.84 -4.98 -16.03
CA HIS A 291 -12.45 -3.79 -16.62
C HIS A 291 -11.90 -2.46 -16.08
N VAL A 292 -11.07 -2.48 -15.03
CA VAL A 292 -10.54 -1.25 -14.40
C VAL A 292 -9.18 -0.89 -15.02
N GLN A 293 -9.23 -0.08 -16.07
CA GLN A 293 -8.05 0.35 -16.81
C GLN A 293 -7.03 1.07 -15.91
N GLY A 294 -5.75 0.66 -16.00
CA GLY A 294 -4.64 1.39 -15.39
C GLY A 294 -4.37 1.13 -13.90
N GLN A 295 -5.13 0.26 -13.23
CA GLN A 295 -4.91 -0.07 -11.80
C GLN A 295 -4.19 -1.39 -11.57
N PHE A 296 -3.89 -2.14 -12.62
CA PHE A 296 -3.34 -3.49 -12.55
C PHE A 296 -2.09 -3.59 -11.65
N ASP A 297 -1.15 -2.65 -11.79
CA ASP A 297 0.09 -2.62 -11.02
C ASP A 297 -0.18 -2.49 -9.50
N SER A 298 -1.23 -1.74 -9.12
CA SER A 298 -1.64 -1.59 -7.71
C SER A 298 -2.23 -2.87 -7.11
N TYR A 299 -2.84 -3.73 -7.93
CA TYR A 299 -3.32 -5.04 -7.47
C TYR A 299 -2.15 -6.01 -7.24
N LEU A 300 -1.15 -6.00 -8.13
CA LEU A 300 0.07 -6.78 -7.91
C LEU A 300 0.82 -6.31 -6.66
N ALA A 301 0.90 -5.00 -6.44
CA ALA A 301 1.48 -4.42 -5.24
C ALA A 301 0.80 -4.95 -3.97
N ALA A 302 -0.52 -4.90 -3.93
CA ALA A 302 -1.30 -5.41 -2.81
C ALA A 302 -1.14 -6.93 -2.63
N TYR A 303 -1.01 -7.70 -3.71
CA TYR A 303 -0.72 -9.13 -3.63
C TYR A 303 0.66 -9.39 -3.01
N MET A 304 1.72 -8.72 -3.49
CA MET A 304 3.08 -8.84 -2.92
C MET A 304 3.09 -8.47 -1.43
N TRP A 305 2.43 -7.36 -1.09
CA TRP A 305 2.32 -6.90 0.29
C TRP A 305 1.63 -7.95 1.18
N ARG A 306 0.51 -8.54 0.74
CA ARG A 306 -0.19 -9.61 1.48
C ARG A 306 0.62 -10.89 1.60
N ARG A 307 1.41 -11.22 0.58
CA ARG A 307 2.29 -12.39 0.61
C ARG A 307 3.40 -12.19 1.64
N LYS A 308 4.04 -11.01 1.66
CA LYS A 308 5.07 -10.66 2.65
C LYS A 308 4.51 -10.60 4.08
N ASN A 309 3.25 -10.20 4.25
CA ASN A 309 2.60 -10.04 5.56
C ASN A 309 1.53 -11.14 5.78
N SER A 310 1.91 -12.24 6.42
CA SER A 310 1.04 -13.44 6.53
C SER A 310 -0.12 -13.30 7.52
N SER A 311 0.04 -12.51 8.59
CA SER A 311 -1.01 -12.29 9.59
C SER A 311 -1.70 -10.93 9.42
N VAL A 312 -2.93 -10.82 9.93
CA VAL A 312 -3.69 -9.56 9.94
C VAL A 312 -2.95 -8.48 10.73
N GLU A 313 -2.33 -8.85 11.84
CA GLU A 313 -1.50 -7.96 12.65
C GLU A 313 -0.29 -7.43 11.86
N SER A 314 0.45 -8.33 11.18
CA SER A 314 1.58 -7.93 10.31
C SER A 314 1.13 -7.00 9.20
N ARG A 315 -0.02 -7.30 8.58
CA ARG A 315 -0.62 -6.48 7.53
C ARG A 315 -0.97 -5.09 8.07
N MET A 316 -1.76 -5.01 9.15
CA MET A 316 -2.16 -3.72 9.72
C MET A 316 -0.95 -2.88 10.13
N ARG A 317 0.03 -3.48 10.81
CA ARG A 317 1.29 -2.80 11.17
C ARG A 317 2.02 -2.27 9.95
N SER A 318 2.26 -3.12 8.95
CA SER A 318 2.94 -2.74 7.71
C SER A 318 2.18 -1.64 6.96
N LEU A 319 0.85 -1.72 6.88
CA LEU A 319 0.02 -0.73 6.21
C LEU A 319 0.11 0.64 6.89
N ILE A 320 0.10 0.68 8.22
CA ILE A 320 0.25 1.91 9.00
C ILE A 320 1.62 2.54 8.79
N GLU A 321 2.69 1.75 8.81
CA GLU A 321 4.05 2.28 8.56
C GLU A 321 4.15 2.89 7.16
N ILE A 322 3.63 2.21 6.14
CA ILE A 322 3.62 2.75 4.77
C ILE A 322 2.77 4.01 4.67
N ILE A 323 1.62 4.08 5.37
CA ILE A 323 0.81 5.30 5.45
C ILE A 323 1.61 6.45 6.08
N LYS A 324 2.32 6.20 7.18
CA LYS A 324 3.13 7.22 7.86
C LYS A 324 4.25 7.74 6.96
N ASP A 325 4.93 6.83 6.24
CA ASP A 325 5.99 7.18 5.30
C ASP A 325 5.46 7.98 4.10
N GLY A 326 4.31 7.57 3.57
CA GLY A 326 3.66 8.24 2.43
C GLY A 326 2.99 9.57 2.78
N TYR A 327 2.66 9.80 4.06
CA TYR A 327 1.94 10.98 4.56
C TYR A 327 2.62 11.55 5.82
N PRO A 328 3.87 12.06 5.70
CA PRO A 328 4.60 12.59 6.84
C PRO A 328 3.87 13.82 7.41
N LEU A 329 3.55 13.73 8.71
CA LEU A 329 2.75 14.73 9.41
C LEU A 329 3.48 16.07 9.49
N ARG A 330 2.74 17.16 9.25
CA ARG A 330 3.24 18.54 9.34
C ARG A 330 2.47 19.32 10.38
N THR A 331 3.16 19.76 11.44
CA THR A 331 2.55 20.56 12.53
C THR A 331 2.59 22.07 12.26
N LYS A 332 3.21 22.49 11.15
CA LYS A 332 3.38 23.89 10.74
C LYS A 332 3.08 24.04 9.25
N ASP A 333 2.56 25.20 8.87
CA ASP A 333 2.41 25.54 7.46
C ASP A 333 3.78 25.84 6.86
N THR A 334 4.13 25.16 5.76
CA THR A 334 5.28 25.55 4.94
C THR A 334 4.94 26.88 4.29
N LEU A 335 5.82 27.89 4.42
CA LEU A 335 5.71 29.12 3.64
C LEU A 335 5.73 28.73 2.15
N SER A 336 4.59 28.82 1.47
CA SER A 336 4.62 28.76 0.01
C SER A 336 5.33 30.03 -0.44
N SER A 337 6.47 29.88 -1.14
CA SER A 337 7.01 30.98 -1.92
C SER A 337 5.91 31.38 -2.90
N SER A 338 5.30 32.53 -2.68
CA SER A 338 4.37 33.15 -3.61
C SER A 338 5.13 33.44 -4.90
N ARG A 339 5.05 32.56 -5.89
CA ARG A 339 5.45 32.90 -7.26
C ARG A 339 4.41 33.85 -7.84
N LYS A 340 4.64 35.14 -7.63
CA LYS A 340 4.58 36.08 -8.75
C LYS A 340 5.58 35.59 -9.79
N THR A 341 5.17 35.47 -11.05
CA THR A 341 5.71 36.29 -12.16
C THR A 341 5.18 35.81 -13.51
N ASN A 342 4.64 36.77 -14.26
CA ASN A 342 4.70 36.82 -15.71
C ASN A 342 6.13 36.59 -16.21
N GLY A 343 6.28 35.81 -17.28
CA GLY A 343 7.22 36.08 -18.37
C GLY A 343 8.71 35.78 -18.17
N LYS A 344 9.23 35.07 -19.18
CA LYS A 344 10.63 34.90 -19.64
C LYS A 344 11.48 33.77 -19.04
N GLN A 345 11.80 32.85 -19.94
CA GLN A 345 12.85 31.84 -19.86
C GLN A 345 14.23 32.48 -19.64
N SER A 346 15.03 31.88 -18.77
CA SER A 346 16.49 31.84 -18.94
C SER A 346 17.02 30.49 -18.43
N LYS A 347 17.92 29.89 -19.21
CA LYS A 347 18.69 28.69 -18.87
C LYS A 347 19.92 29.13 -18.06
N CYS A 348 20.27 28.41 -17.00
CA CYS A 348 21.66 28.19 -16.61
C CYS A 348 21.80 26.97 -15.67
N SER A 349 23.00 26.40 -15.71
CA SER A 349 23.45 25.06 -15.34
C SER A 349 23.94 24.89 -13.90
N THR A 350 23.73 23.67 -13.38
CA THR A 350 24.54 22.86 -12.42
C THR A 350 25.22 23.54 -11.21
N ASN A 351 24.81 23.17 -9.99
CA ASN A 351 25.59 22.24 -9.13
C ASN A 351 24.89 21.83 -7.82
N ALA A 352 24.91 20.50 -7.59
CA ALA A 352 25.08 19.73 -6.35
C ALA A 352 24.24 19.97 -5.07
N LYS A 353 23.68 18.84 -4.60
CA LYS A 353 23.34 18.45 -3.21
C LYS A 353 22.12 19.10 -2.55
N GLN A 354 20.97 18.43 -2.71
CA GLN A 354 20.04 18.01 -1.63
C GLN A 354 18.86 17.29 -2.29
N GLY A 355 18.97 15.96 -2.42
CA GLY A 355 17.93 15.10 -2.97
C GLY A 355 17.03 14.58 -1.86
N ALA A 356 15.96 15.30 -1.54
CA ALA A 356 14.77 14.74 -0.90
C ALA A 356 13.62 14.91 -1.89
N LEU A 357 13.17 13.79 -2.46
CA LEU A 357 12.08 13.69 -3.42
C LEU A 357 10.76 14.13 -2.78
N SER A 358 10.49 15.43 -2.78
CA SER A 358 9.14 15.95 -2.65
C SER A 358 8.47 15.88 -4.02
N LEU A 359 7.77 14.79 -4.32
CA LEU A 359 6.83 14.76 -5.45
C LEU A 359 5.53 15.47 -5.05
N PRO A 360 5.03 16.44 -5.84
CA PRO A 360 3.72 17.03 -5.59
C PRO A 360 2.62 16.05 -6.03
N ARG A 361 2.00 15.34 -5.08
CA ARG A 361 0.81 14.50 -5.34
C ARG A 361 -0.39 15.41 -5.65
N LYS A 362 -0.88 15.39 -6.90
CA LYS A 362 -1.95 16.27 -7.40
C LYS A 362 -3.31 15.91 -6.77
N LYS A 363 -3.99 16.95 -6.27
CA LYS A 363 -5.44 16.97 -6.08
C LYS A 363 -6.16 16.79 -7.43
N ASN A 364 -7.25 16.05 -7.42
CA ASN A 364 -8.20 15.78 -8.51
C ASN A 364 -7.84 14.64 -9.46
N GLY A 365 -8.08 13.40 -9.01
CA GLY A 365 -8.84 12.40 -9.77
C GLY A 365 -8.48 12.12 -11.23
N LYS A 366 -7.20 12.18 -11.62
CA LYS A 366 -6.72 11.60 -12.89
C LYS A 366 -5.46 10.79 -12.63
N LEU A 367 -5.60 9.46 -12.74
CA LEU A 367 -4.50 8.51 -12.80
C LEU A 367 -3.46 8.98 -13.84
N LEU A 368 -2.21 9.09 -13.42
CA LEU A 368 -1.08 9.16 -14.35
C LEU A 368 -0.88 7.77 -14.96
N LYS A 369 -0.97 7.67 -16.29
CA LYS A 369 -0.52 6.51 -17.04
C LYS A 369 0.98 6.30 -16.77
N CYS A 370 1.36 5.11 -16.35
CA CYS A 370 2.75 4.68 -16.34
C CYS A 370 3.26 4.65 -17.79
N SER A 371 4.04 5.65 -18.19
CA SER A 371 4.75 5.69 -19.47
C SER A 371 6.25 5.67 -19.22
N THR A 372 6.89 4.58 -19.63
CA THR A 372 8.22 4.50 -20.24
C THR A 372 9.33 5.36 -19.62
N TYR A 373 10.20 4.72 -18.82
CA TYR A 373 11.56 5.20 -18.58
C TYR A 373 12.55 4.21 -19.21
N ILE A 374 12.93 4.47 -20.46
CA ILE A 374 14.28 4.16 -20.96
C ILE A 374 14.79 5.47 -21.57
N LYS A 375 15.79 6.09 -20.93
CA LYS A 375 16.58 7.14 -21.58
C LYS A 375 17.36 6.46 -22.71
N LYS A 376 17.03 6.76 -23.96
CA LYS A 376 17.96 6.56 -25.07
C LYS A 376 19.00 7.68 -24.99
N GLU A 377 20.23 7.34 -24.65
CA GLU A 377 21.37 8.14 -25.08
C GLU A 377 21.47 7.98 -26.60
N ALA A 378 21.45 9.12 -27.32
CA ALA A 378 21.62 9.14 -28.75
C ALA A 378 23.12 9.04 -29.09
N PRO A 379 23.51 8.26 -30.12
CA PRO A 379 24.88 8.28 -30.62
C PRO A 379 25.16 9.58 -31.39
N SER A 380 26.39 10.05 -31.26
CA SER A 380 27.01 11.16 -31.99
C SER A 380 26.88 11.00 -33.52
N PRO A 381 26.71 12.10 -34.28
CA PRO A 381 26.57 12.02 -35.72
C PRO A 381 27.91 11.77 -36.42
N SER A 382 27.82 10.94 -37.44
CA SER A 382 28.79 10.63 -38.49
C SER A 382 29.37 11.84 -39.21
N ARG A 383 30.57 11.66 -39.78
CA ARG A 383 31.08 12.07 -41.11
C ARG A 383 32.61 11.95 -41.06
N GLU A 384 33.40 11.63 -42.08
CA GLU A 384 33.28 11.19 -43.49
C GLU A 384 34.74 10.88 -43.91
N GLU A 385 34.93 9.94 -44.85
CA GLU A 385 35.97 9.89 -45.90
C GLU A 385 37.46 10.22 -45.58
N HIS A 386 38.36 9.26 -45.81
CA HIS A 386 39.20 9.23 -47.02
C HIS A 386 40.25 8.09 -46.99
N SER A 387 40.50 7.54 -48.20
CA SER A 387 41.58 6.64 -48.63
C SER A 387 41.50 5.18 -48.20
#